data_AF-A0A2T6KF17-F1
#
_entry.id   AF-A0A2T6KF17-F1
#
_cell.length_a   1.000
_cell.length_b   1.000
_cell.length_c   1.000
_cell.angle_alpha   90.00
_cell.angle_beta   90.00
_cell.angle_gamma   90.00
#
_symmetry.space_group_name_H-M   'P 1'
#
loop_
_entity.id
_entity.type
_entity.pdbx_description
1 polymer ?
#
loop_
_entity_poly.entity_id
_entity_poly.type
_entity_poly.pdbx_seq_one_letter_code
_entity_poly.pdbx_strand_id
1 'polypeptide(L)'
;MTKSRLDLGFTTNETDLSGVKPEPARLDLPRDNIRDSAKTEGFDRDAKPKLRRRRTGRNVQINIKTRQETIDAFYMLADENGWGLGEAFEEAVSTLEANIRTNVS
;
A
#
# COMPACT_ATOMS: atom_id res chain seq x y z
N MET A 1 -26.22 16.56 16.06
CA MET A 1 -26.35 16.61 14.59
C MET A 1 -26.18 15.20 14.05
N THR A 2 -27.25 14.41 14.00
CA THR A 2 -27.24 13.08 13.39
C THR A 2 -27.32 13.27 11.87
N LYS A 3 -26.18 13.17 11.18
CA LYS A 3 -26.15 13.16 9.71
C LYS A 3 -26.70 11.82 9.22
N SER A 4 -27.96 11.78 8.78
CA SER A 4 -28.46 10.65 8.01
C SER A 4 -27.78 10.68 6.63
N ARG A 5 -27.19 9.54 6.22
CA ARG A 5 -26.71 9.38 4.85
C ARG A 5 -27.93 9.33 3.94
N LEU A 6 -27.87 10.09 2.84
CA LEU A 6 -28.87 10.01 1.77
C LEU A 6 -28.86 8.58 1.22
N ASP A 7 -30.01 7.91 1.23
CA ASP A 7 -30.14 6.58 0.62
C ASP A 7 -30.22 6.76 -0.90
N LEU A 8 -29.22 6.22 -1.61
CA LEU A 8 -29.10 6.33 -3.06
C LEU A 8 -29.84 5.20 -3.81
N GLY A 9 -30.69 4.43 -3.12
CA GLY A 9 -31.55 3.43 -3.75
C GLY A 9 -30.82 2.15 -4.19
N PHE A 10 -29.61 1.91 -3.68
CA PHE A 10 -28.87 0.64 -3.88
C PHE A 10 -29.22 -0.42 -2.83
N THR A 11 -30.07 -0.09 -1.86
CA THR A 11 -30.47 -0.96 -0.74
C THR A 11 -31.73 -1.78 -1.04
N THR A 12 -32.53 -1.35 -2.02
CA THR A 12 -33.66 -2.10 -2.56
C THR A 12 -33.14 -3.20 -3.48
N ASN A 13 -33.29 -4.45 -3.05
CA ASN A 13 -32.97 -5.66 -3.81
C ASN A 13 -33.92 -5.90 -5.00
N GLU A 14 -34.30 -4.85 -5.74
CA GLU A 14 -35.24 -4.95 -6.87
C GLU A 14 -34.55 -5.33 -8.20
N THR A 15 -33.26 -5.62 -8.19
CA THR A 15 -32.59 -6.19 -9.36
C THR A 15 -32.65 -7.71 -9.28
N ASP A 16 -33.81 -8.29 -9.61
CA ASP A 16 -33.90 -9.74 -9.83
C ASP A 16 -33.14 -10.10 -11.11
N LEU A 17 -31.84 -10.36 -10.93
CA LEU A 17 -30.92 -10.81 -11.98
C LEU A 17 -30.97 -12.32 -12.16
N SER A 18 -31.87 -13.05 -11.47
CA SER A 18 -31.93 -14.52 -11.52
C SER A 18 -32.28 -15.06 -12.91
N GLY A 19 -32.91 -14.24 -13.76
CA GLY A 19 -33.21 -14.54 -15.16
C GLY A 19 -32.09 -14.21 -16.15
N VAL A 20 -31.04 -13.48 -15.75
CA VAL A 20 -29.92 -13.12 -16.62
C VAL A 20 -28.96 -14.31 -16.70
N LYS A 21 -29.26 -15.26 -17.58
CA LYS A 21 -28.31 -16.31 -17.94
C LYS A 21 -27.36 -15.76 -18.99
N PRO A 22 -26.06 -15.55 -18.69
CA PRO A 22 -25.11 -15.24 -19.74
C PRO A 22 -25.07 -16.45 -20.67
N GLU A 23 -25.49 -16.25 -21.92
CA GLU A 23 -25.23 -17.24 -22.94
C GLU A 23 -23.70 -17.28 -23.10
N PRO A 24 -23.04 -18.42 -22.86
CA PRO A 24 -21.62 -18.50 -23.09
C PRO A 24 -21.43 -18.43 -24.60
N ALA A 25 -21.19 -17.23 -25.11
CA ALA A 25 -20.65 -17.03 -26.44
C ALA A 25 -19.24 -17.63 -26.42
N ARG A 26 -19.16 -18.96 -26.60
CA ARG A 26 -17.95 -19.57 -27.14
C ARG A 26 -17.91 -19.09 -28.58
N LEU A 27 -17.34 -17.91 -28.76
CA LEU A 27 -16.79 -17.57 -30.04
C LEU A 27 -15.73 -18.63 -30.30
N ASP A 28 -16.00 -19.53 -31.26
CA ASP A 28 -15.04 -20.48 -31.80
C ASP A 28 -14.01 -19.73 -32.65
N LEU A 29 -13.36 -18.75 -32.01
CA LEU A 29 -12.25 -18.01 -32.56
C LEU A 29 -11.06 -18.95 -32.62
N PRO A 30 -10.31 -18.95 -33.73
CA PRO A 30 -8.99 -19.54 -33.77
C PRO A 30 -8.18 -18.98 -32.59
N ARG A 31 -7.78 -19.87 -31.67
CA ARG A 31 -6.97 -19.49 -30.50
C ARG A 31 -5.49 -19.31 -30.85
N ASP A 32 -5.19 -19.38 -32.13
CA ASP A 32 -3.86 -19.27 -32.67
C ASP A 32 -3.32 -17.87 -32.35
N ASN A 33 -2.10 -17.84 -31.82
CA ASN A 33 -1.34 -16.63 -31.55
C ASN A 33 -1.91 -15.69 -30.47
N ILE A 34 -2.93 -16.07 -29.68
CA ILE A 34 -3.42 -15.27 -28.54
C ILE A 34 -2.29 -14.93 -27.56
N ARG A 35 -1.35 -15.85 -27.38
CA ARG A 35 -0.19 -15.63 -26.51
C ARG A 35 0.79 -14.62 -27.10
N ASP A 36 1.00 -14.67 -28.41
CA ASP A 36 1.95 -13.79 -29.10
C ASP A 36 1.38 -12.38 -29.26
N SER A 37 0.07 -12.25 -29.49
CA SER A 37 -0.63 -10.97 -29.45
C SER A 37 -0.63 -10.38 -28.03
N ALA A 38 -0.92 -11.16 -26.99
CA ALA A 38 -0.84 -10.69 -25.61
C ALA A 38 0.57 -10.18 -25.23
N LYS A 39 1.63 -10.88 -25.67
CA LYS A 39 3.01 -10.44 -25.48
C LYS A 39 3.34 -9.16 -26.25
N THR A 40 2.88 -9.05 -27.49
CA THR A 40 3.08 -7.85 -28.33
C THR A 40 2.42 -6.62 -27.70
N GLU A 41 1.24 -6.81 -27.10
CA GLU A 41 0.48 -5.79 -26.37
C GLU A 41 1.01 -5.53 -24.94
N GLY A 42 2.14 -6.15 -24.56
CA GLY A 42 2.81 -5.91 -23.27
C GLY A 42 2.19 -6.64 -22.07
N PHE A 43 1.24 -7.54 -22.28
CA PHE A 43 0.65 -8.40 -21.25
C PHE A 43 1.46 -9.70 -21.08
N ASP A 44 2.73 -9.57 -20.69
CA ASP A 44 3.58 -10.71 -20.39
C ASP A 44 3.42 -11.14 -18.92
N ARG A 45 2.86 -12.34 -18.72
CA ARG A 45 2.69 -12.94 -17.39
C ARG A 45 4.02 -13.37 -16.76
N ASP A 46 5.06 -13.60 -17.57
CA ASP A 46 6.39 -14.03 -17.13
C ASP A 46 7.31 -12.86 -16.81
N ALA A 47 6.93 -11.64 -17.16
CA ALA A 47 7.58 -10.40 -16.75
C ALA A 47 7.37 -10.16 -15.25
N LYS A 48 8.10 -10.90 -14.41
CA LYS A 48 8.15 -10.65 -12.97
C LYS A 48 8.67 -9.24 -12.76
N PRO A 49 7.88 -8.32 -12.17
CA PRO A 49 8.40 -7.02 -11.80
C PRO A 49 9.61 -7.27 -10.90
N LYS A 50 10.78 -6.75 -11.27
CA LYS A 50 11.99 -6.86 -10.46
C LYS A 50 11.70 -6.13 -9.16
N LEU A 51 11.20 -6.87 -8.17
CA LEU A 51 10.78 -6.31 -6.89
C LEU A 51 12.04 -5.73 -6.27
N ARG A 52 12.19 -4.40 -6.36
CA ARG A 52 13.27 -3.65 -5.72
C ARG A 52 12.98 -3.58 -4.23
N ARG A 53 12.89 -4.75 -3.58
CA ARG A 53 12.68 -4.85 -2.15
C ARG A 53 14.04 -4.60 -1.50
N ARG A 54 14.32 -3.35 -1.14
CA ARG A 54 15.38 -3.05 -0.17
C ARG A 54 14.95 -3.71 1.14
N ARG A 55 15.63 -4.79 1.53
CA ARG A 55 15.42 -5.43 2.83
C ARG A 55 16.26 -4.67 3.84
N THR A 56 15.66 -3.73 4.55
CA THR A 56 16.33 -2.93 5.59
C THR A 56 16.53 -3.70 6.90
N GLY A 57 16.20 -5.00 6.96
CA GLY A 57 16.32 -5.82 8.18
C GLY A 57 15.25 -5.57 9.25
N ARG A 58 14.54 -4.44 9.19
CA ARG A 58 13.48 -4.04 10.13
C ARG A 58 12.26 -4.97 10.01
N ASN A 59 12.01 -5.79 11.03
CA ASN A 59 10.97 -6.83 11.05
C ASN A 59 9.90 -6.65 12.16
N VAL A 60 10.06 -5.65 13.03
CA VAL A 60 9.14 -5.35 14.13
C VAL A 60 8.51 -3.98 13.93
N GLN A 61 7.20 -3.89 14.18
CA GLN A 61 6.45 -2.64 14.16
C GLN A 61 6.15 -2.20 15.59
N ILE A 62 6.28 -0.90 15.85
CA ILE A 62 5.77 -0.26 17.06
C ILE A 62 4.58 0.63 16.70
N ASN A 63 3.62 0.74 17.61
CA ASN A 63 2.50 1.66 17.46
C ASN A 63 2.60 2.71 18.58
N ILE A 64 2.70 3.97 18.19
CA ILE A 64 2.80 5.10 19.11
C ILE A 64 1.78 6.16 18.71
N LYS A 65 1.22 6.82 19.71
CA LYS A 65 0.39 8.02 19.51
C LYS A 65 1.26 9.23 19.84
N THR A 66 1.39 10.12 18.88
CA THR A 66 2.17 11.35 19.00
C THR A 66 1.32 12.54 18.57
N ARG A 67 1.77 13.74 18.93
CA ARG A 67 1.14 14.97 18.44
C ARG A 67 1.51 15.17 16.97
N GLN A 68 0.65 15.85 16.21
CA GLN A 68 0.89 16.12 14.79
C GLN A 68 2.20 16.88 14.58
N GLU A 69 2.46 17.90 15.40
CA GLU A 69 3.71 18.68 15.37
C GLU A 69 4.98 17.81 15.49
N THR A 70 4.94 16.75 16.29
CA THR A 70 6.06 15.82 16.46
C THR A 70 6.23 14.92 15.25
N ILE A 71 5.12 14.50 14.63
CA ILE A 71 5.15 13.69 13.41
C ILE A 71 5.78 14.51 12.28
N ASP A 72 5.32 15.74 12.07
CA ASP A 72 5.79 16.60 10.99
C ASP A 72 7.29 16.88 11.12
N ALA A 73 7.76 17.17 12.35
CA ALA A 73 9.18 17.35 12.62
C ALA A 73 10.00 16.07 12.35
N PHE A 74 9.46 14.89 12.69
CA PHE A 74 10.14 13.62 12.46
C PHE A 74 10.29 13.30 10.96
N TYR A 75 9.24 13.55 10.17
CA TYR A 75 9.31 13.39 8.71
C TYR A 75 10.32 14.35 8.09
N MET A 76 10.29 15.63 8.48
CA MET A 76 11.23 16.63 7.97
C MET A 76 12.69 16.25 8.27
N LEU A 77 12.98 15.82 9.50
CA LEU A 77 14.32 15.36 9.88
C LEU A 77 14.75 14.12 9.11
N ALA A 78 13.84 13.19 8.84
CA ALA A 78 14.15 12.01 8.02
C ALA A 78 14.46 12.43 6.58
N ASP A 79 13.67 13.32 5.99
CA ASP A 79 13.83 13.79 4.62
C ASP A 79 15.13 14.60 4.42
N GLU A 80 15.46 15.49 5.36
CA GLU A 80 16.68 16.30 5.32
C GLU A 80 17.95 15.43 5.34
N ASN A 81 17.93 14.32 6.06
CA ASN A 81 19.04 13.38 6.14
C ASN A 81 18.99 12.27 5.08
N GLY A 82 17.93 12.24 4.26
CA GLY A 82 17.72 11.18 3.25
C GLY A 82 17.46 9.80 3.86
N TRP A 83 16.94 9.75 5.08
CA TRP A 83 16.70 8.52 5.84
C TRP A 83 15.31 7.93 5.60
N GLY A 84 15.21 6.61 5.72
CA GLY A 84 13.91 5.98 5.94
C GLY A 84 13.44 6.21 7.38
N LEU A 85 12.13 6.25 7.62
CA LEU A 85 11.57 6.47 8.97
C LEU A 85 12.12 5.50 10.04
N GLY A 86 12.38 4.25 9.67
CA GLY A 86 12.99 3.28 10.59
C GLY A 86 14.44 3.62 10.96
N GLU A 87 15.20 4.20 10.03
CA GLU A 87 16.57 4.65 10.26
C GLU A 87 16.60 5.91 11.11
N ALA A 88 15.74 6.88 10.79
CA ALA A 88 15.57 8.08 11.61
C ALA A 88 15.16 7.74 13.05
N PHE A 89 14.35 6.70 13.24
CA PHE A 89 13.97 6.23 14.57
C PHE A 89 15.15 5.60 15.32
N GLU A 90 15.96 4.76 14.66
CA GLU A 90 17.18 4.17 15.25
C GLU A 90 18.16 5.27 15.71
N GLU A 91 18.37 6.30 14.90
CA GLU A 91 19.24 7.43 15.25
C GLU A 91 18.69 8.27 16.40
N ALA A 92 17.37 8.50 16.43
CA ALA A 92 16.71 9.20 17.53
C ALA A 92 16.88 8.46 18.87
N VAL A 93 16.77 7.13 18.86
CA VAL A 93 17.00 6.30 20.05
C VAL A 93 18.46 6.36 20.49
N SER A 94 19.41 6.23 19.56
CA SER A 94 20.85 6.34 19.83
C SER A 94 21.20 7.68 20.49
N THR A 95 20.68 8.78 19.93
CA THR A 95 20.86 10.14 20.46
C THR A 95 20.26 10.27 21.87
N LEU A 96 19.06 9.72 22.09
CA LEU A 96 18.42 9.75 23.39
C LEU A 96 19.22 8.96 24.44
N GLU A 97 19.75 7.79 24.09
CA GLU A 97 20.63 7.01 24.97
C GLU A 97 21.91 7.77 25.33
N ALA A 98 22.54 8.42 24.36
CA ALA A 98 23.74 9.22 24.59
C ALA A 98 23.45 10.36 25.58
N ASN A 99 22.37 11.10 25.36
CA ASN A 99 21.96 12.20 26.23
C ASN A 99 21.66 11.74 27.67
N ILE A 100 21.01 10.58 27.83
CA ILE A 100 20.75 10.01 29.16
C ILE A 100 22.05 9.64 29.86
N ARG A 101 22.99 8.97 29.16
CA ARG A 101 24.27 8.54 29.75
C ARG A 101 25.16 9.73 30.12
N THR A 102 25.17 10.78 29.30
CA THR A 102 25.93 12.01 29.59
C THR A 102 25.38 12.74 30.80
N ASN A 103 24.05 12.77 31.01
CA ASN A 103 23.43 13.45 32.15
C ASN A 103 23.55 12.69 33.49
N VAL A 104 24.02 11.44 33.47
CA VAL A 104 24.21 10.62 34.67
C VAL A 104 25.68 10.64 35.15
N SER A 105 26.60 11.26 34.38
CA SER A 105 28.00 11.50 34.78
C SER A 105 28.17 12.90 35.37
#